data_AF-A0A7X7IU18-F1
#
_entry.id   AF-A0A7X7IU18-F1
#
_cell.length_a   1.000
_cell.length_b   1.000
_cell.length_c   1.000
_cell.angle_alpha   90.00
_cell.angle_beta   90.00
_cell.angle_gamma   90.00
#
_symmetry.space_group_name_H-M   'P 1'
#
loop_
_entity.id
_entity.type
_entity.pdbx_description
1 polymer ?
#
loop_
_entity_poly.entity_id
_entity_poly.type
_entity_poly.pdbx_seq_one_letter_code
_entity_poly.pdbx_strand_id
1 'polypeptide(L)'
;PAGALKWFKALPEGADKAAALQGVVSGMAQDDPLAAANFVADQQPGDGQTKAAVSVAGRWADSDPAAAAAWAGTFTGDARRQALGSVVQRWGQMDPAGAGDWLAALPRDDDRDTIVQRYIDTTTWQYPEYAAGFAETITDDKQRSRTIRNVANNWINSDPEAAIKWVSSTDLPEDQKKRLVEQAAKAKEGSGGGFRHSSVF
;
A
#
# COMPACT_ATOMS: atom_id res chain seq x y z
N PRO A 1 8.29 -8.71 -27.39
CA PRO A 1 8.89 -7.41 -26.98
C PRO A 1 9.48 -6.54 -28.14
N ALA A 2 10.36 -7.08 -28.99
CA ALA A 2 11.12 -6.28 -29.98
C ALA A 2 10.28 -5.49 -31.00
N GLY A 3 9.17 -6.05 -31.48
CA GLY A 3 8.27 -5.36 -32.42
C GLY A 3 7.56 -4.15 -31.81
N ALA A 4 7.09 -4.27 -30.56
CA ALA A 4 6.41 -3.19 -29.84
C ALA A 4 7.36 -2.02 -29.54
N LEU A 5 8.62 -2.31 -29.19
CA LEU A 5 9.64 -1.29 -28.98
C LEU A 5 9.99 -0.55 -30.27
N LYS A 6 10.07 -1.25 -31.41
CA LYS A 6 10.31 -0.62 -32.71
C LYS A 6 9.17 0.32 -33.10
N TRP A 7 7.93 -0.12 -32.90
CA TRP A 7 6.75 0.71 -33.15
C TRP A 7 6.73 1.95 -32.25
N PHE A 8 6.98 1.79 -30.95
CA PHE A 8 7.06 2.90 -30.00
C PHE A 8 8.09 3.97 -30.42
N LYS A 9 9.29 3.55 -30.84
CA LYS A 9 10.35 4.47 -31.29
C LYS A 9 9.98 5.28 -32.53
N ALA A 10 9.03 4.82 -33.33
CA ALA A 10 8.55 5.51 -34.54
C ALA A 10 7.41 6.51 -34.26
N LEU A 11 6.85 6.54 -33.04
CA LEU A 11 5.76 7.44 -32.71
C LEU A 11 6.26 8.88 -32.49
N PRO A 12 5.52 9.89 -32.98
CA PRO A 12 5.75 11.28 -32.61
C PRO A 12 5.48 11.49 -31.12
N GLU A 13 6.07 12.52 -30.52
CA GLU A 13 5.79 12.89 -29.13
C GLU A 13 4.32 13.24 -28.94
N GLY A 14 3.72 12.77 -27.84
CA GLY A 14 2.31 13.01 -27.53
C GLY A 14 1.65 11.91 -26.68
N ALA A 15 0.33 12.02 -26.50
CA ALA A 15 -0.45 11.11 -25.66
C ALA A 15 -0.38 9.65 -26.13
N ASP A 16 -0.40 9.42 -27.44
CA ASP A 16 -0.31 8.08 -28.02
C ASP A 16 1.03 7.41 -27.71
N LYS A 17 2.12 8.18 -27.68
CA LYS A 17 3.44 7.69 -27.29
C LYS A 17 3.49 7.36 -25.79
N ALA A 18 2.89 8.17 -24.93
CA ALA A 18 2.80 7.87 -23.50
C ALA A 18 2.00 6.58 -23.21
N ALA A 19 0.90 6.36 -23.92
CA ALA A 19 0.12 5.12 -23.81
C ALA A 19 0.89 3.91 -24.36
N ALA A 20 1.58 4.08 -25.49
CA ALA A 20 2.44 3.07 -26.08
C ALA A 20 3.60 2.67 -25.16
N LEU A 21 4.20 3.64 -24.48
CA LEU A 21 5.27 3.42 -23.50
C LEU A 21 4.81 2.44 -22.43
N GLN A 22 3.63 2.68 -21.83
CA GLN A 22 3.08 1.82 -20.78
C GLN A 22 2.91 0.37 -21.23
N GLY A 23 2.40 0.15 -22.45
CA GLY A 23 2.23 -1.19 -23.01
C GLY A 23 3.56 -1.92 -23.22
N VAL A 24 4.56 -1.21 -23.78
CA VAL A 24 5.90 -1.76 -24.01
C VAL A 24 6.56 -2.14 -22.68
N VAL A 25 6.57 -1.24 -21.70
CA VAL A 25 7.25 -1.49 -20.41
C VAL A 25 6.54 -2.54 -19.57
N SER A 26 5.21 -2.65 -19.66
CA SER A 26 4.47 -3.72 -18.99
C SER A 26 4.88 -5.09 -19.49
N GLY A 27 5.03 -5.26 -20.81
CA GLY A 27 5.50 -6.51 -21.40
C GLY A 27 6.97 -6.78 -21.06
N MET A 28 7.82 -5.75 -21.12
CA MET A 28 9.23 -5.89 -20.72
C MET A 28 9.35 -6.30 -19.25
N ALA A 29 8.61 -5.66 -18.34
CA ALA A 29 8.73 -5.91 -16.91
C ALA A 29 8.22 -7.29 -16.48
N GLN A 30 7.41 -7.95 -17.32
CA GLN A 30 7.00 -9.33 -17.08
C GLN A 30 8.16 -10.32 -17.32
N ASP A 31 9.04 -10.03 -18.27
CA ASP A 31 10.15 -10.92 -18.65
C ASP A 31 11.47 -10.51 -17.97
N ASP A 32 11.77 -9.21 -17.97
CA ASP A 32 12.98 -8.59 -17.43
C ASP A 32 12.64 -7.21 -16.83
N PRO A 33 12.30 -7.15 -15.54
CA PRO A 33 11.96 -5.90 -14.86
C PRO A 33 13.13 -4.90 -14.82
N LEU A 34 14.38 -5.37 -14.79
CA LEU A 34 15.55 -4.49 -14.81
C LEU A 34 15.70 -3.80 -16.18
N ALA A 35 15.52 -4.54 -17.28
CA ALA A 35 15.53 -3.94 -18.60
C ALA A 35 14.38 -2.93 -18.78
N ALA A 36 13.19 -3.22 -18.26
CA ALA A 36 12.07 -2.29 -18.27
C ALA A 36 12.36 -1.02 -17.44
N ALA A 37 12.94 -1.20 -16.26
CA ALA A 37 13.35 -0.13 -15.36
C ALA A 37 14.36 0.82 -16.01
N ASN A 38 15.41 0.27 -16.63
CA ASN A 38 16.40 1.05 -17.39
C ASN A 38 15.73 1.81 -18.54
N PHE A 39 14.84 1.16 -19.28
CA PHE A 39 14.14 1.82 -20.39
C PHE A 39 13.26 2.99 -19.92
N VAL A 40 12.60 2.87 -18.77
CA VAL A 40 11.79 3.96 -18.18
C VAL A 40 12.69 5.11 -17.70
N ALA A 41 13.83 4.81 -17.10
CA ALA A 41 14.78 5.83 -16.63
C ALA A 41 15.31 6.71 -17.78
N ASP A 42 15.44 6.15 -18.98
CA ASP A 42 15.85 6.87 -20.19
C ASP A 42 14.76 7.77 -20.81
N GLN A 43 13.52 7.71 -20.32
CA GLN A 43 12.43 8.54 -20.85
C GLN A 43 12.47 9.97 -20.31
N GLN A 44 11.88 10.90 -21.06
CA GLN A 44 11.74 12.28 -20.60
C GLN A 44 10.83 12.34 -19.35
N PRO A 45 11.23 13.10 -18.30
CA PRO A 45 10.39 13.30 -17.13
C PRO A 45 9.01 13.88 -17.47
N GLY A 46 7.98 13.32 -16.85
CA GLY A 46 6.59 13.72 -17.02
C GLY A 46 5.62 12.56 -16.80
N ASP A 47 4.34 12.78 -17.05
CA ASP A 47 3.26 11.82 -16.77
C ASP A 47 3.47 10.45 -17.42
N GLY A 48 4.01 10.42 -18.64
CA GLY A 48 4.32 9.18 -19.35
C GLY A 48 5.35 8.35 -18.59
N GLN A 49 6.46 8.96 -18.17
CA GLN A 49 7.49 8.29 -17.37
C GLN A 49 6.93 7.87 -16.01
N THR A 50 6.18 8.74 -15.32
CA THR A 50 5.58 8.41 -14.01
C THR A 50 4.68 7.18 -14.09
N LYS A 51 3.76 7.13 -15.08
CA LYS A 51 2.87 5.97 -15.27
C LYS A 51 3.63 4.70 -15.62
N ALA A 52 4.65 4.82 -16.47
CA ALA A 52 5.53 3.71 -16.81
C ALA A 52 6.31 3.22 -15.58
N ALA A 53 6.80 4.15 -14.75
CA ALA A 53 7.53 3.85 -13.53
C ALA A 53 6.68 3.06 -12.53
N VAL A 54 5.46 3.53 -12.27
CA VAL A 54 4.47 2.84 -11.43
C VAL A 54 4.20 1.42 -11.94
N SER A 55 4.01 1.27 -13.25
CA SER A 55 3.72 -0.03 -13.85
C SER A 55 4.86 -1.03 -13.70
N VAL A 56 6.11 -0.59 -13.89
CA VAL A 56 7.29 -1.44 -13.74
C VAL A 56 7.53 -1.75 -12.27
N ALA A 57 7.41 -0.76 -11.37
CA ALA A 57 7.64 -0.91 -9.95
C ALA A 57 6.70 -1.98 -9.35
N GLY A 58 5.41 -1.91 -9.69
CA GLY A 58 4.43 -2.89 -9.24
C GLY A 58 4.70 -4.30 -9.74
N ARG A 59 5.09 -4.47 -11.02
CA ARG A 59 5.40 -5.81 -11.57
C ARG A 59 6.70 -6.37 -11.01
N TRP A 60 7.73 -5.55 -10.88
CA TRP A 60 8.99 -5.97 -10.30
C TRP A 60 8.79 -6.41 -8.84
N ALA A 61 7.95 -5.71 -8.10
CA ALA A 61 7.63 -6.05 -6.72
C ALA A 61 6.98 -7.43 -6.53
N ASP A 62 6.36 -8.01 -7.56
CA ASP A 62 5.83 -9.38 -7.50
C ASP A 62 6.95 -10.45 -7.41
N SER A 63 8.21 -10.10 -7.72
CA SER A 63 9.35 -11.03 -7.73
C SER A 63 10.52 -10.58 -6.84
N ASP A 64 10.82 -9.28 -6.82
CA ASP A 64 11.88 -8.68 -6.00
C ASP A 64 11.46 -7.27 -5.55
N PRO A 65 10.68 -7.16 -4.47
CA PRO A 65 10.17 -5.87 -4.00
C PRO A 65 11.25 -4.97 -3.42
N ALA A 66 12.36 -5.52 -2.92
CA ALA A 66 13.48 -4.73 -2.42
C ALA A 66 14.22 -4.03 -3.57
N ALA A 67 14.50 -4.74 -4.67
CA ALA A 67 15.09 -4.13 -5.86
C ALA A 67 14.14 -3.13 -6.52
N ALA A 68 12.84 -3.45 -6.60
CA ALA A 68 11.82 -2.53 -7.11
C ALA A 68 11.74 -1.24 -6.29
N ALA A 69 11.79 -1.33 -4.95
CA ALA A 69 11.82 -0.19 -4.06
C ALA A 69 13.08 0.67 -4.24
N ALA A 70 14.25 0.03 -4.35
CA ALA A 70 15.51 0.74 -4.58
C ALA A 70 15.47 1.53 -5.88
N TRP A 71 14.96 0.93 -6.96
CA TRP A 71 14.79 1.60 -8.24
C TRP A 71 13.73 2.71 -8.18
N ALA A 72 12.56 2.46 -7.59
CA ALA A 72 11.52 3.48 -7.43
C ALA A 72 12.02 4.68 -6.59
N GLY A 73 12.97 4.45 -5.67
CA GLY A 73 13.63 5.48 -4.88
C GLY A 73 14.56 6.40 -5.65
N THR A 74 14.96 6.06 -6.89
CA THR A 74 15.83 6.93 -7.71
C THR A 74 15.08 8.09 -8.37
N PHE A 75 13.75 8.02 -8.44
CA PHE A 75 12.92 9.12 -8.93
C PHE A 75 12.81 10.23 -7.88
N THR A 76 12.26 11.38 -8.28
CA THR A 76 11.94 12.49 -7.38
C THR A 76 10.49 12.92 -7.52
N GLY A 77 9.93 13.57 -6.50
CA GLY A 77 8.57 14.11 -6.53
C GLY A 77 7.50 13.04 -6.79
N ASP A 78 6.52 13.37 -7.64
CA ASP A 78 5.34 12.53 -7.88
C ASP A 78 5.68 11.13 -8.40
N ALA A 79 6.67 11.01 -9.28
CA ALA A 79 7.11 9.73 -9.82
C ALA A 79 7.61 8.79 -8.71
N ARG A 80 8.42 9.33 -7.79
CA ARG A 80 8.94 8.58 -6.62
C ARG A 80 7.80 8.11 -5.74
N ARG A 81 6.92 9.03 -5.32
CA ARG A 81 5.79 8.71 -4.44
C ARG A 81 4.90 7.63 -5.02
N GLN A 82 4.51 7.76 -6.29
CA GLN A 82 3.60 6.82 -6.91
C GLN A 82 4.26 5.45 -7.14
N ALA A 83 5.52 5.42 -7.58
CA ALA A 83 6.26 4.17 -7.78
C ALA A 83 6.46 3.42 -6.45
N LEU A 84 6.95 4.09 -5.41
CA LEU A 84 7.08 3.51 -4.06
C LEU A 84 5.73 3.07 -3.49
N GLY A 85 4.66 3.84 -3.72
CA GLY A 85 3.30 3.49 -3.34
C GLY A 85 2.79 2.21 -4.02
N SER A 86 3.20 1.96 -5.27
CA SER A 86 2.90 0.70 -5.97
C SER A 86 3.70 -0.47 -5.41
N VAL A 87 4.97 -0.25 -5.05
CA VAL A 87 5.82 -1.30 -4.45
C VAL A 87 5.26 -1.70 -3.10
N VAL A 88 5.01 -0.75 -2.20
CA VAL A 88 4.53 -1.06 -0.84
C VAL A 88 3.15 -1.72 -0.85
N GLN A 89 2.30 -1.38 -1.83
CA GLN A 89 1.02 -2.04 -2.00
C GLN A 89 1.18 -3.51 -2.39
N ARG A 90 2.09 -3.81 -3.34
CA ARG A 90 2.33 -5.20 -3.78
C ARG A 90 3.03 -6.00 -2.70
N TRP A 91 4.11 -5.45 -2.15
CA TRP A 91 4.89 -6.09 -1.10
C TRP A 91 4.02 -6.33 0.14
N GLY A 92 3.25 -5.33 0.60
CA GLY A 92 2.38 -5.48 1.77
C GLY A 92 1.27 -6.52 1.63
N GLN A 93 0.85 -6.84 0.40
CA GLN A 93 -0.11 -7.93 0.15
C GLN A 93 0.52 -9.33 0.26
N MET A 94 1.79 -9.46 -0.10
CA MET A 94 2.51 -10.73 -0.16
C MET A 94 3.28 -11.04 1.13
N ASP A 95 3.93 -10.02 1.68
CA ASP A 95 4.80 -10.07 2.85
C ASP A 95 4.70 -8.73 3.60
N PRO A 96 3.65 -8.56 4.44
CA PRO A 96 3.47 -7.34 5.23
C PRO A 96 4.64 -7.10 6.19
N ALA A 97 5.29 -8.15 6.70
CA ALA A 97 6.42 -8.02 7.61
C ALA A 97 7.63 -7.38 6.92
N GLY A 98 8.10 -7.95 5.80
CA GLY A 98 9.23 -7.41 5.05
C GLY A 98 8.96 -6.01 4.48
N ALA A 99 7.73 -5.76 4.01
CA ALA A 99 7.32 -4.43 3.58
C ALA A 99 7.38 -3.40 4.72
N GLY A 100 7.00 -3.82 5.93
CA GLY A 100 7.12 -3.03 7.15
C GLY A 100 8.58 -2.73 7.49
N ASP A 101 9.44 -3.73 7.52
CA ASP A 101 10.87 -3.55 7.81
C ASP A 101 11.54 -2.56 6.85
N TRP A 102 11.23 -2.67 5.57
CA TRP A 102 11.70 -1.72 4.56
C TRP A 102 11.16 -0.30 4.80
N LEU A 103 9.86 -0.16 5.06
CA LEU A 103 9.21 1.13 5.32
C LEU A 103 9.74 1.81 6.60
N ALA A 104 10.13 1.03 7.61
CA ALA A 104 10.77 1.51 8.83
C ALA A 104 12.18 2.06 8.56
N ALA A 105 12.89 1.50 7.57
CA ALA A 105 14.22 1.93 7.15
C ALA A 105 14.23 3.14 6.20
N LEU A 106 13.08 3.50 5.61
CA LEU A 106 13.00 4.69 4.74
C LEU A 106 13.32 5.98 5.50
N PRO A 107 14.05 6.94 4.88
CA PRO A 107 14.23 8.27 5.44
C PRO A 107 12.88 8.91 5.79
N ARG A 108 12.84 9.65 6.90
CA ARG A 108 11.66 10.43 7.31
C ARG A 108 11.56 11.71 6.48
N ASP A 109 11.22 11.55 5.21
CA ASP A 109 10.92 12.63 4.26
C ASP A 109 9.39 12.86 4.13
N ASP A 110 8.99 13.90 3.40
CA ASP A 110 7.58 14.25 3.20
C ASP A 110 6.77 13.16 2.47
N ASP A 111 7.44 12.29 1.73
CA ASP A 111 6.79 11.19 1.01
C ASP A 111 6.49 10.02 1.95
N ARG A 112 7.27 9.83 3.03
CA ARG A 112 7.18 8.68 3.94
C ARG A 112 5.78 8.50 4.51
N ASP A 113 5.15 9.56 5.02
CA ASP A 113 3.81 9.46 5.62
C ASP A 113 2.75 9.03 4.58
N THR A 114 2.95 9.38 3.31
CA THR A 114 2.10 8.89 2.20
C THR A 114 2.30 7.40 1.95
N ILE A 115 3.55 6.92 1.96
CA ILE A 115 3.86 5.49 1.80
C ILE A 115 3.37 4.68 3.01
N VAL A 116 3.50 5.22 4.22
CA VAL A 116 2.95 4.64 5.46
C VAL A 116 1.43 4.50 5.35
N GLN A 117 0.72 5.55 4.92
CA GLN A 117 -0.73 5.45 4.74
C GLN A 117 -1.10 4.37 3.72
N ARG A 118 -0.36 4.25 2.60
CA ARG A 118 -0.58 3.20 1.60
C ARG A 118 -0.37 1.79 2.14
N TYR A 119 0.65 1.59 2.98
CA TYR A 119 0.91 0.33 3.67
C TYR A 119 -0.22 -0.03 4.64
N ILE A 120 -0.66 0.93 5.45
CA ILE A 120 -1.77 0.78 6.39
C ILE A 120 -3.04 0.38 5.63
N ASP A 121 -3.40 1.11 4.58
CA ASP A 121 -4.60 0.83 3.79
C ASP A 121 -4.57 -0.58 3.17
N THR A 122 -3.38 -1.04 2.79
CA THR A 122 -3.16 -2.35 2.18
C THR A 122 -3.29 -3.49 3.19
N THR A 123 -2.76 -3.29 4.40
CA THR A 123 -2.64 -4.36 5.40
C THR A 123 -3.82 -4.41 6.37
N THR A 124 -4.54 -3.30 6.58
CA THR A 124 -5.61 -3.19 7.59
C THR A 124 -6.65 -4.31 7.52
N TRP A 125 -7.04 -4.75 6.32
CA TRP A 125 -8.10 -5.74 6.14
C TRP A 125 -7.70 -7.18 6.48
N GLN A 126 -6.45 -7.57 6.18
CA GLN A 126 -5.99 -8.95 6.34
C GLN A 126 -5.03 -9.12 7.52
N TYR A 127 -4.25 -8.07 7.81
CA TYR A 127 -3.15 -8.05 8.77
C TYR A 127 -3.20 -6.75 9.62
N PRO A 128 -4.31 -6.50 10.35
CA PRO A 128 -4.52 -5.25 11.09
C PRO A 128 -3.44 -4.97 12.15
N GLU A 129 -2.77 -5.98 12.68
CA GLU A 129 -1.66 -5.84 13.63
C GLU A 129 -0.45 -5.11 13.02
N TYR A 130 -0.17 -5.33 11.74
CA TYR A 130 0.89 -4.62 11.02
C TYR A 130 0.48 -3.18 10.72
N ALA A 131 -0.77 -2.99 10.27
CA ALA A 131 -1.35 -1.66 10.05
C ALA A 131 -1.34 -0.82 11.34
N ALA A 132 -1.69 -1.43 12.47
CA ALA A 132 -1.73 -0.83 13.79
C ALA A 132 -0.35 -0.28 14.22
N GLY A 133 0.70 -1.11 14.10
CA GLY A 133 2.06 -0.68 14.44
C GLY A 133 2.53 0.54 13.63
N PHE A 134 2.14 0.62 12.35
CA PHE A 134 2.50 1.74 11.50
C PHE A 134 1.64 2.99 11.72
N ALA A 135 0.37 2.83 12.11
CA ALA A 135 -0.51 3.96 12.41
C ALA A 135 0.07 4.86 13.51
N GLU A 136 0.76 4.28 14.50
CA GLU A 136 1.41 5.01 15.58
C GLU A 136 2.65 5.79 15.14
N THR A 137 3.23 5.46 13.97
CA THR A 137 4.41 6.15 13.44
C THR A 137 4.08 7.42 12.66
N ILE A 138 2.78 7.70 12.44
CA ILE A 138 2.32 8.91 11.73
C ILE A 138 2.63 10.15 12.58
N THR A 139 3.34 11.11 12.00
CA THR A 139 3.84 12.28 12.73
C THR A 139 2.72 13.25 13.11
N ASP A 140 1.79 13.54 12.18
CA ASP A 140 0.65 14.43 12.46
C ASP A 140 -0.36 13.78 13.42
N ASP A 141 -0.57 14.40 14.58
CA ASP A 141 -1.42 13.87 15.65
C ASP A 141 -2.87 13.67 15.23
N LYS A 142 -3.40 14.56 14.39
CA LYS A 142 -4.80 14.49 13.94
C LYS A 142 -4.97 13.34 12.94
N GLN A 143 -4.02 13.17 12.02
CA GLN A 143 -3.99 12.06 11.08
C GLN A 143 -3.75 10.75 11.81
N ARG A 144 -2.77 10.67 12.72
CA ARG A 144 -2.51 9.50 13.57
C ARG A 144 -3.78 9.07 14.30
N SER A 145 -4.44 9.99 15.01
CA SER A 145 -5.68 9.69 15.74
C SER A 145 -6.83 9.22 14.83
N ARG A 146 -6.93 9.75 13.60
CA ARG A 146 -7.91 9.29 12.60
C ARG A 146 -7.58 7.90 12.10
N THR A 147 -6.32 7.65 11.77
CA THR A 147 -5.86 6.37 11.23
C THR A 147 -5.96 5.27 12.27
N ILE A 148 -5.57 5.52 13.54
CA ILE A 148 -5.73 4.56 14.62
C ILE A 148 -7.20 4.13 14.75
N ARG A 149 -8.13 5.09 14.75
CA ARG A 149 -9.57 4.76 14.82
C ARG A 149 -10.05 3.97 13.60
N ASN A 150 -9.56 4.26 12.40
CA ASN A 150 -9.95 3.53 11.20
C ASN A 150 -9.48 2.08 11.23
N VAL A 151 -8.22 1.84 11.61
CA VAL A 151 -7.67 0.50 11.80
C VAL A 151 -8.44 -0.24 12.89
N ALA A 152 -8.72 0.42 14.02
CA ALA A 152 -9.46 -0.19 15.13
C ALA A 152 -10.87 -0.59 14.72
N ASN A 153 -11.60 0.29 14.04
CA ASN A 153 -12.94 0.00 13.53
C ASN A 153 -12.95 -1.19 12.57
N ASN A 154 -11.92 -1.33 11.73
CA ASN A 154 -11.82 -2.47 10.84
C ASN A 154 -11.51 -3.75 11.62
N TRP A 155 -10.49 -3.70 12.47
CA TRP A 155 -10.01 -4.82 13.28
C TRP A 155 -11.10 -5.36 14.23
N ILE A 156 -11.95 -4.48 14.77
CA ILE A 156 -13.08 -4.90 15.60
C ILE A 156 -14.02 -5.90 14.90
N ASN A 157 -14.14 -5.83 13.56
CA ASN A 157 -15.01 -6.74 12.82
C ASN A 157 -14.42 -8.14 12.65
N SER A 158 -13.09 -8.29 12.76
CA SER A 158 -12.40 -9.58 12.62
C SER A 158 -11.93 -10.15 13.96
N ASP A 159 -11.34 -9.33 14.81
CA ASP A 159 -10.87 -9.67 16.15
C ASP A 159 -11.05 -8.49 17.13
N PRO A 160 -12.23 -8.38 17.77
CA PRO A 160 -12.51 -7.32 18.72
C PRO A 160 -11.64 -7.37 19.98
N GLU A 161 -11.06 -8.51 20.35
CA GLU A 161 -10.22 -8.61 21.55
C GLU A 161 -8.84 -8.01 21.31
N ALA A 162 -8.21 -8.39 20.21
CA ALA A 162 -6.92 -7.85 19.81
C ALA A 162 -7.03 -6.34 19.50
N ALA A 163 -8.10 -5.92 18.81
CA ALA A 163 -8.35 -4.50 18.54
C ALA A 163 -8.44 -3.66 19.81
N ILE A 164 -9.18 -4.12 20.84
CA ILE A 164 -9.30 -3.39 22.10
C ILE A 164 -8.01 -3.40 22.92
N LYS A 165 -7.27 -4.51 22.90
CA LYS A 165 -5.94 -4.58 23.51
C LYS A 165 -5.01 -3.52 22.92
N TRP A 166 -4.99 -3.39 21.60
CA TRP A 166 -4.19 -2.38 20.91
C TRP A 166 -4.70 -0.95 21.18
N VAL A 167 -5.99 -0.67 21.02
CA VAL A 167 -6.57 0.67 21.28
C VAL A 167 -6.22 1.17 22.70
N SER A 168 -6.19 0.27 23.68
CA SER A 168 -5.87 0.60 25.07
C SER A 168 -4.41 1.04 25.26
N SER A 169 -3.48 0.62 24.40
CA SER A 169 -2.08 1.04 24.44
C SER A 169 -1.79 2.34 23.65
N THR A 170 -2.76 2.87 22.92
CA THR A 170 -2.57 4.09 22.11
C THR A 170 -2.79 5.38 22.90
N ASP A 171 -2.31 6.50 22.34
CA ASP A 171 -2.53 7.85 22.86
C ASP A 171 -3.90 8.46 22.49
N LEU A 172 -4.86 7.65 22.04
CA LEU A 172 -6.20 8.17 21.73
C LEU A 172 -6.87 8.80 22.97
N PRO A 173 -7.66 9.88 22.80
CA PRO A 173 -8.50 10.42 23.86
C PRO A 173 -9.43 9.36 24.48
N GLU A 174 -9.63 9.43 25.79
CA GLU A 174 -10.42 8.44 26.54
C GLU A 174 -11.87 8.30 26.08
N ASP A 175 -12.49 9.38 25.59
CA ASP A 175 -13.82 9.34 24.99
C ASP A 175 -13.85 8.52 23.69
N GLN A 176 -12.77 8.57 22.90
CA GLN A 176 -12.63 7.80 21.67
C GLN A 176 -12.36 6.32 21.96
N LYS A 177 -11.50 6.02 22.95
CA LYS A 177 -11.26 4.65 23.42
C LYS A 177 -12.55 3.99 23.90
N LYS A 178 -13.33 4.68 24.74
CA LYS A 178 -14.64 4.18 25.23
C LYS A 178 -15.60 3.83 24.10
N ARG A 179 -15.73 4.69 23.09
CA ARG A 179 -16.59 4.43 21.93
C ARG A 179 -16.17 3.19 21.15
N LEU A 180 -14.87 2.95 20.98
CA LEU A 180 -14.36 1.75 20.31
C LEU A 180 -14.63 0.49 21.13
N VAL A 181 -14.46 0.55 22.46
CA VAL A 181 -14.81 -0.56 23.38
C VAL A 181 -16.29 -0.92 23.30
N GLU A 182 -17.19 0.08 23.32
CA GLU A 182 -18.63 -0.13 23.17
C GLU A 182 -19.00 -0.76 21.83
N GLN A 183 -18.33 -0.37 20.74
CA GLN A 183 -18.53 -0.98 19.42
C GLN A 183 -18.06 -2.43 19.37
N ALA A 184 -16.89 -2.72 19.96
CA ALA A 184 -16.37 -4.08 20.05
C ALA A 184 -17.30 -5.01 20.85
N ALA A 185 -17.89 -4.52 21.95
CA ALA A 185 -18.88 -5.27 22.72
C ALA A 185 -20.11 -5.62 21.86
N LYS A 186 -20.66 -4.65 21.11
CA LYS A 186 -21.81 -4.86 20.21
C LYS A 186 -21.48 -5.84 19.07
N ALA A 187 -20.27 -5.80 18.51
CA ALA A 187 -19.85 -6.71 17.46
C ALA A 187 -19.80 -8.18 17.95
N LYS A 188 -19.37 -8.41 19.19
CA LYS A 188 -19.42 -9.73 19.83
C LYS A 188 -20.86 -10.22 20.06
N GLU A 189 -21.76 -9.34 20.48
CA GLU A 189 -23.18 -9.69 20.70
C GLU A 189 -23.89 -10.06 19.39
N GLY A 190 -23.63 -9.34 18.30
CA GLY A 190 -24.23 -9.58 16.99
C GLY A 190 -23.77 -10.87 16.30
N SER A 191 -22.51 -11.29 16.52
CA SER A 191 -21.96 -12.54 15.96
C SER A 191 -22.42 -13.80 16.69
N GLY A 192 -22.86 -13.69 17.95
CA GLY A 192 -23.37 -14.81 18.75
C GLY A 192 -24.88 -15.12 18.59
N GLY A 193 -25.64 -14.27 17.89
CA GLY A 193 -27.11 -14.38 17.81
C GLY A 193 -27.68 -15.29 16.70
N GLY A 194 -26.84 -15.90 15.87
CA GLY A 194 -27.24 -16.59 14.63
C GLY A 194 -27.69 -18.05 14.73
N PHE A 195 -27.66 -18.69 15.90
CA PHE A 195 -28.10 -20.08 16.07
C PHE A 195 -29.17 -20.21 17.15
N ARG A 196 -30.42 -19.90 16.80
CA ARG A 196 -31.57 -20.49 17.47
C ARG A 196 -31.95 -21.76 16.73
N HIS A 197 -31.56 -22.89 17.32
CA HIS A 197 -32.08 -24.22 17.00
C HIS A 197 -33.61 -24.19 16.97
N SER A 198 -34.21 -24.40 15.79
CA SER A 198 -35.56 -24.92 15.70
C SER A 198 -35.51 -26.42 15.98
N SER A 199 -35.57 -26.79 17.26
CA SER A 199 -35.98 -28.13 17.66
C SER A 199 -37.49 -28.22 17.48
N VAL A 200 -37.90 -28.88 16.39
CA VAL A 200 -39.28 -29.30 16.15
C VAL A 200 -39.53 -30.54 17.01
N PHE A 201 -40.50 -30.44 17.92
CA PHE A 201 -41.30 -31.56 18.41
C PHE A 201 -42.73 -31.33 17.97
#